data_AF-A0A949PQY6-F1
#
_entry.id   AF-A0A949PQY6-F1
#
_cell.length_a   1.000
_cell.length_b   1.000
_cell.length_c   1.000
_cell.angle_alpha   90.00
_cell.angle_beta   90.00
_cell.angle_gamma   90.00
#
_symmetry.space_group_name_H-M   'P 1'
#
loop_
_entity.id
_entity.type
_entity.pdbx_description
1 polymer ?
#
loop_
_entity_poly.entity_id
_entity_poly.type
_entity_poly.pdbx_seq_one_letter_code
_entity_poly.pdbx_strand_id
1 'polypeptide(L)'
;MRKHGKWGRMLGYGEYRYGNKPKKIERIYKGDARNHKITEVMNALRDWRLSHFENEGAVFHGLRSALCLEGHSFARSEREASSLISAAFTYLGYARPSWEQGQREYSLPEEYCNWCYTEMPEEQWQGIRKARFCSPVCAKAALEHRDFERTLRDSAIARSAQAIIRREALPERQCKFCLKMFKPFNPDSRDLSFCSRECADQSRRKYSEIPCGSCGKLFRQMKADHRYCSSDCFNTASHPTECKQCHKRFIAKRFGAMFCSNNCSQTYRRAEEAISAGKTYIPLGSTIRKNCRICGSDFMTARHNAFMCSRRCQKRLESIKKAKRISPHVFDWFFKCPLEGRRSNELTAQRFDWIAINQGLRVTMERAV
;
A
#
# COMPACT_ATOMS: atom_id res chain seq x y z
N MET A 1 31.79 -18.10 70.92
CA MET A 1 30.85 -17.24 70.16
C MET A 1 31.62 -16.35 69.20
N ARG A 2 31.77 -16.75 67.93
CA ARG A 2 32.41 -15.96 66.87
C ARG A 2 31.33 -15.14 66.17
N LYS A 3 31.42 -13.81 66.26
CA LYS A 3 30.52 -12.88 65.57
C LYS A 3 30.80 -12.97 64.07
N HIS A 4 29.84 -13.50 63.30
CA HIS A 4 29.87 -13.46 61.84
C HIS A 4 29.83 -12.01 61.38
N GLY A 5 30.94 -11.54 60.78
CA GLY A 5 31.01 -10.26 60.10
C GLY A 5 30.00 -10.23 58.95
N LYS A 6 29.12 -9.23 58.99
CA LYS A 6 28.21 -8.90 57.87
C LYS A 6 29.07 -8.56 56.66
N TRP A 7 29.08 -9.45 55.68
CA TRP A 7 29.61 -9.19 54.34
C TRP A 7 28.94 -7.94 53.77
N GLY A 8 29.75 -6.93 53.46
CA GLY A 8 29.33 -5.67 52.86
C GLY A 8 28.54 -5.91 51.58
N ARG A 9 27.23 -5.65 51.64
CA ARG A 9 26.33 -5.71 50.49
C ARG A 9 26.75 -4.66 49.45
N MET A 10 27.15 -5.13 48.27
CA MET A 10 26.91 -4.62 46.92
C MET A 10 26.36 -3.18 46.75
N LEU A 11 26.96 -2.15 47.35
CA LEU A 11 26.61 -0.75 47.03
C LEU A 11 27.23 -0.28 45.70
N GLY A 12 28.09 -1.08 45.06
CA GLY A 12 28.76 -0.70 43.81
C GLY A 12 28.18 -1.27 42.50
N TYR A 13 27.34 -2.31 42.53
CA TYR A 13 26.99 -3.02 41.27
C TYR A 13 26.00 -2.23 40.40
N GLY A 14 25.06 -1.50 41.01
CA GLY A 14 24.14 -0.63 40.28
C GLY A 14 24.84 0.58 39.67
N GLU A 15 25.75 1.20 40.42
CA GLU A 15 26.51 2.38 39.99
C GLU A 15 27.57 2.01 38.93
N TYR A 16 28.20 0.84 39.05
CA TYR A 16 29.10 0.27 38.05
C TYR A 16 28.37 -0.09 36.75
N ARG A 17 27.18 -0.72 36.83
CA ARG A 17 26.46 -1.23 35.66
C ARG A 17 25.69 -0.15 34.91
N TYR A 18 25.13 0.83 35.62
CA TYR A 18 24.25 1.84 35.02
C TYR A 18 24.88 3.23 34.96
N GLY A 19 26.05 3.41 35.57
CA GLY A 19 26.65 4.72 35.77
C GLY A 19 25.80 5.61 36.67
N ASN A 20 26.42 6.61 37.29
CA ASN A 20 25.64 7.72 37.81
C ASN A 20 24.96 8.44 36.65
N LYS A 21 23.68 8.80 36.84
CA LYS A 21 22.99 9.66 35.87
C LYS A 21 23.87 10.89 35.63
N PRO A 22 24.26 11.17 34.37
CA PRO A 22 25.19 12.25 34.10
C PRO A 22 24.59 13.54 34.67
N LYS A 23 25.32 14.19 35.58
CA LYS A 23 24.88 15.47 36.15
C LYS A 23 24.65 16.45 34.99
N LYS A 24 23.50 17.13 35.02
CA LYS A 24 23.20 18.19 34.04
C LYS A 24 24.20 19.32 34.29
N ILE A 25 25.21 19.42 33.43
CA ILE A 25 26.16 20.54 33.45
C ILE A 25 25.38 21.80 33.10
N GLU A 26 25.52 22.84 33.93
CA GLU A 26 24.87 24.12 33.72
C GLU A 26 25.45 24.86 32.51
N ARG A 27 24.56 25.46 31.71
CA ARG A 27 24.94 26.31 30.58
C ARG A 27 25.79 27.49 31.04
N ILE A 28 26.73 27.90 30.20
CA ILE A 28 27.59 29.06 30.45
C ILE A 28 26.80 30.34 30.13
N TYR A 29 26.27 30.44 28.91
CA TYR A 29 25.47 31.59 28.50
C TYR A 29 23.97 31.35 28.75
N LYS A 30 23.27 32.39 29.21
CA LYS A 30 21.83 32.37 29.49
C LYS A 30 21.16 33.60 28.85
N GLY A 31 19.86 33.50 28.55
CA GLY A 31 19.05 34.62 28.03
C GLY A 31 19.62 35.26 26.76
N ASP A 32 19.66 36.59 26.75
CA ASP A 32 20.05 37.39 25.58
C ASP A 32 21.51 37.21 25.19
N ALA A 33 22.41 37.03 26.17
CA ALA A 33 23.83 36.77 25.89
C ALA A 33 24.01 35.49 25.06
N ARG A 34 23.18 34.47 25.30
CA ARG A 34 23.20 33.24 24.49
C ARG A 34 22.69 33.48 23.07
N ASN A 35 21.63 34.28 22.92
CA ASN A 35 21.08 34.60 21.60
C ASN A 35 22.07 35.42 20.75
N HIS A 36 22.80 36.34 21.38
CA HIS A 36 23.87 37.09 20.73
C HIS A 36 24.98 36.16 20.24
N LYS A 37 25.48 35.26 21.10
CA LYS A 37 26.49 34.26 20.72
C LYS A 37 26.01 33.33 19.60
N ILE A 38 24.74 32.92 19.61
CA ILE A 38 24.16 32.13 18.50
C ILE A 38 24.19 32.93 17.20
N THR A 39 23.86 34.22 17.24
CA THR A 39 23.87 35.10 16.05
C THR A 39 25.29 35.24 15.48
N GLU A 40 26.31 35.41 16.33
CA GLU A 40 27.72 35.42 15.91
C GLU A 40 28.12 34.08 15.25
N VAL A 41 27.75 32.96 15.87
CA VAL A 41 28.01 31.62 15.33
C VAL A 41 27.30 31.42 13.99
N MET A 42 26.06 31.88 13.85
CA MET A 42 25.33 31.83 12.58
C MET A 42 26.05 32.62 11.48
N ASN A 43 26.58 33.80 11.80
CA ASN A 43 27.32 34.60 10.83
C ASN A 43 28.58 33.89 10.35
N ALA A 44 29.33 33.24 11.26
CA ALA A 44 30.51 32.44 10.91
C ALA A 44 30.18 31.17 10.09
N LEU A 45 29.05 30.54 10.36
CA LEU A 45 28.60 29.34 9.64
C LEU A 45 27.99 29.63 8.27
N ARG A 46 27.59 30.88 7.98
CA ARG A 46 26.99 31.26 6.67
C ARG A 46 27.99 31.30 5.52
N ASP A 47 29.28 31.45 5.80
CA ASP A 47 30.33 31.57 4.78
C ASP A 47 30.89 30.20 4.37
N TRP A 48 30.11 29.42 3.61
CA TRP A 48 30.53 28.10 3.12
C TRP A 48 30.60 28.04 1.59
N ARG A 49 31.42 27.15 1.05
CA ARG A 49 31.62 26.96 -0.39
C ARG A 49 31.14 25.60 -0.89
N LEU A 50 31.44 24.54 -0.12
CA LEU A 50 31.18 23.16 -0.52
C LEU A 50 30.03 22.53 0.25
N SER A 51 29.90 22.85 1.55
CA SER A 51 28.89 22.24 2.41
C SER A 51 28.48 23.19 3.53
N HIS A 52 27.20 23.16 3.91
CA HIS A 52 26.68 23.89 5.07
C HIS A 52 27.41 23.57 6.39
N PHE A 53 28.18 22.47 6.45
CA PHE A 53 28.95 22.04 7.61
C PHE A 53 30.47 22.32 7.51
N GLU A 54 30.93 22.96 6.44
CA GLU A 54 32.35 23.19 6.14
C GLU A 54 33.08 23.90 7.30
N ASN A 55 32.48 24.95 7.86
CA ASN A 55 33.07 25.73 8.95
C ASN A 55 32.78 25.19 10.34
N GLU A 56 32.02 24.09 10.48
CA GLU A 56 31.57 23.61 11.78
C GLU A 56 32.74 23.32 12.73
N GLY A 57 33.75 22.58 12.24
CA GLY A 57 34.90 22.18 13.04
C GLY A 57 35.71 23.36 13.55
N ALA A 58 36.03 24.32 12.66
CA ALA A 58 36.80 25.50 13.01
C ALA A 58 36.06 26.37 14.04
N VAL A 59 34.77 26.63 13.82
CA VAL A 59 33.93 27.42 14.75
C VAL A 59 33.78 26.70 16.09
N PHE A 60 33.56 25.38 16.09
CA PHE A 60 33.45 24.58 17.31
C PHE A 60 34.73 24.66 18.16
N HIS A 61 35.89 24.43 17.51
CA HIS A 61 37.17 24.49 18.20
C HIS A 61 37.48 25.90 18.70
N GLY A 62 37.19 26.94 17.92
CA GLY A 62 37.35 28.34 18.33
C GLY A 62 36.53 28.70 19.57
N LEU A 63 35.22 28.39 19.56
CA LEU A 63 34.33 28.61 20.71
C LEU A 63 34.81 27.88 21.96
N ARG A 64 35.14 26.59 21.82
CA ARG A 64 35.59 25.77 22.95
C ARG A 64 36.89 26.33 23.53
N SER A 65 37.86 26.69 22.69
CA SER A 65 39.14 27.26 23.14
C SER A 65 38.94 28.61 23.84
N ALA A 66 38.10 29.49 23.30
CA ALA A 66 37.77 30.77 23.94
C ALA A 66 37.16 30.58 25.33
N LEU A 67 36.18 29.69 25.47
CA LEU A 67 35.56 29.39 26.77
C LEU A 67 36.54 28.78 27.79
N CYS A 68 37.49 27.95 27.34
CA CYS A 68 38.56 27.46 28.20
C CYS A 68 39.48 28.58 28.68
N LEU A 69 39.81 29.55 27.80
CA LEU A 69 40.62 30.72 28.17
C LEU A 69 39.89 31.67 29.14
N GLU A 70 38.56 31.71 29.08
CA GLU A 70 37.71 32.39 30.07
C GLU A 70 37.67 31.68 31.44
N GLY A 71 38.33 30.53 31.58
CA GLY A 71 38.45 29.78 32.84
C GLY A 71 37.39 28.68 33.03
N HIS A 72 36.62 28.34 32.00
CA HIS A 72 35.67 27.23 32.08
C HIS A 72 36.35 25.86 31.88
N SER A 73 35.81 24.83 32.54
CA SER A 73 36.33 23.47 32.37
C SER A 73 36.07 22.94 30.96
N PHE A 74 37.01 22.14 30.44
CA PHE A 74 36.96 21.61 29.07
C PHE A 74 35.61 20.95 28.72
N ALA A 75 35.11 20.06 29.58
CA ALA A 75 33.85 19.35 29.36
C ALA A 75 32.63 20.30 29.34
N ARG A 76 32.69 21.40 30.09
CA ARG A 76 31.64 22.43 30.10
C ARG A 76 31.71 23.27 28.83
N SER A 77 32.90 23.71 28.44
CA SER A 77 33.16 24.46 27.20
C SER A 77 32.74 23.68 25.95
N GLU A 78 33.08 22.39 25.89
CA GLU A 78 32.72 21.50 24.78
C GLU A 78 31.20 21.35 24.64
N ARG A 79 30.50 21.12 25.76
CA ARG A 79 29.04 21.00 25.77
C ARG A 79 28.35 22.30 25.38
N GLU A 80 28.84 23.45 25.85
CA GLU A 80 28.29 24.75 25.49
C GLU A 80 28.50 25.04 24.00
N ALA A 81 29.72 24.84 23.47
CA ALA A 81 30.03 25.02 22.06
C ALA A 81 29.15 24.13 21.16
N SER A 82 29.00 22.85 21.51
CA SER A 82 28.09 21.92 20.82
C SER A 82 26.64 22.42 20.83
N SER A 83 26.17 22.94 21.97
CA SER A 83 24.81 23.47 22.11
C SER A 83 24.57 24.74 21.32
N LEU A 84 25.55 25.65 21.25
CA LEU A 84 25.47 26.88 20.46
C LEU A 84 25.40 26.56 18.96
N ILE A 85 26.27 25.67 18.46
CA ILE A 85 26.28 25.25 17.06
C ILE A 85 25.00 24.52 16.68
N SER A 86 24.52 23.59 17.53
CA SER A 86 23.27 22.88 17.27
C SER A 86 22.08 23.83 17.19
N ALA A 87 22.03 24.85 18.05
CA ALA A 87 21.01 25.89 17.99
C ALA A 87 21.14 26.74 16.72
N ALA A 88 22.35 27.15 16.34
CA ALA A 88 22.61 27.90 15.12
C ALA A 88 22.14 27.15 13.87
N PHE A 89 22.45 25.85 13.74
CA PHE A 89 21.95 25.02 12.65
C PHE A 89 20.43 24.91 12.63
N THR A 90 19.80 24.79 13.80
CA THR A 90 18.34 24.77 13.93
C THR A 90 17.73 26.09 13.40
N TYR A 91 18.33 27.24 13.72
CA TYR A 91 17.89 28.55 13.21
C TYR A 91 18.13 28.74 11.70
N LEU A 92 19.22 28.19 11.17
CA LEU A 92 19.51 28.21 9.73
C LEU A 92 18.66 27.21 8.93
N GLY A 93 17.94 26.30 9.60
CA GLY A 93 17.13 25.27 8.95
C GLY A 93 17.95 24.12 8.36
N TYR A 94 19.20 23.94 8.81
CA TYR A 94 20.05 22.86 8.34
C TYR A 94 19.92 21.63 9.25
N ALA A 95 19.50 20.50 8.67
CA ALA A 95 19.45 19.22 9.37
C ALA A 95 20.84 18.55 9.29
N ARG A 96 21.42 18.21 10.45
CA ARG A 96 22.66 17.43 10.49
C ARG A 96 22.42 16.07 9.84
N PRO A 97 23.31 15.59 8.95
CA PRO A 97 23.21 14.25 8.41
C PRO A 97 23.14 13.23 9.56
N SER A 98 22.32 12.20 9.39
CA SER A 98 22.39 11.07 10.31
C SER A 98 23.81 10.48 10.28
N TRP A 99 24.20 9.78 11.35
CA TRP A 99 25.49 9.08 11.36
C TRP A 99 25.65 8.20 10.12
N GLU A 100 24.56 7.54 9.68
CA GLU A 100 24.49 6.74 8.46
C GLU A 100 24.77 7.57 7.20
N GLN A 101 24.15 8.73 7.05
CA GLN A 101 24.38 9.64 5.92
C GLN A 101 25.79 10.25 5.91
N GLY A 102 26.42 10.37 7.08
CA GLY A 102 27.82 10.76 7.21
C GLY A 102 28.81 9.65 6.85
N GLN A 103 28.34 8.42 6.62
CA GLN A 103 29.22 7.34 6.20
C GLN A 103 29.64 7.49 4.74
N ARG A 104 30.79 6.90 4.41
CA ARG A 104 31.36 6.91 3.04
C ARG A 104 30.38 6.40 1.98
N GLU A 105 29.47 5.52 2.36
CA GLU A 105 28.49 4.93 1.48
C GLU A 105 27.52 5.91 0.84
N TYR A 106 27.29 7.06 1.48
CA TYR A 106 26.39 8.11 1.03
C TYR A 106 27.11 9.29 0.37
N SER A 107 28.41 9.44 0.62
CA SER A 107 29.23 10.46 -0.03
C SER A 107 29.84 9.99 -1.34
N LEU A 108 30.00 8.67 -1.53
CA LEU A 108 30.55 8.13 -2.76
C LEU A 108 29.50 8.00 -3.87
N PRO A 109 29.82 8.49 -5.09
CA PRO A 109 29.02 8.23 -6.28
C PRO A 109 28.87 6.73 -6.54
N GLU A 110 27.83 6.34 -7.28
CA GLU A 110 27.51 4.92 -7.49
C GLU A 110 28.50 4.19 -8.39
N GLU A 111 29.31 4.95 -9.12
CA GLU A 111 30.32 4.49 -10.06
C GLU A 111 31.59 4.01 -9.34
N TYR A 112 31.78 4.33 -8.05
CA TYR A 112 32.97 3.97 -7.30
C TYR A 112 32.73 2.81 -6.33
N CYS A 113 33.75 1.96 -6.17
CA CYS A 113 33.70 0.91 -5.18
C CYS A 113 33.65 1.51 -3.77
N ASN A 114 32.64 1.08 -3.03
CA ASN A 114 32.39 1.58 -1.68
C ASN A 114 33.51 1.23 -0.67
N TRP A 115 34.34 0.22 -0.97
CA TRP A 115 35.47 -0.17 -0.13
C TRP A 115 36.78 0.51 -0.53
N CYS A 116 37.21 0.36 -1.79
CA CYS A 116 38.53 0.76 -2.26
C CYS A 116 38.56 2.04 -3.11
N TYR A 117 37.42 2.68 -3.38
CA TYR A 117 37.31 3.93 -4.15
C TYR A 117 37.77 3.86 -5.60
N THR A 118 38.00 2.66 -6.14
CA THR A 118 38.29 2.47 -7.56
C THR A 118 37.01 2.57 -8.37
N GLU A 119 37.08 3.19 -9.53
CA GLU A 119 35.99 3.20 -10.51
C GLU A 119 35.59 1.77 -10.88
N MET A 120 34.28 1.50 -10.85
CA MET A 120 33.74 0.20 -11.16
C MET A 120 33.50 0.05 -12.67
N PRO A 121 33.67 -1.17 -13.23
CA PRO A 121 33.33 -1.43 -14.63
C PRO A 121 31.88 -1.05 -14.94
N GLU A 122 31.66 -0.45 -16.11
CA GLU A 122 30.36 0.05 -16.57
C GLU A 122 29.23 -0.99 -16.48
N GLU A 123 29.54 -2.24 -16.81
CA GLU A 123 28.62 -3.38 -16.74
C GLU A 123 28.07 -3.65 -15.33
N GLN A 124 28.81 -3.27 -14.27
CA GLN A 124 28.44 -3.56 -12.88
C GLN A 124 27.50 -2.50 -12.29
N TRP A 125 27.53 -1.25 -12.77
CA TRP A 125 26.71 -0.17 -12.24
C TRP A 125 25.55 0.23 -13.16
N GLN A 126 25.62 -0.02 -14.48
CA GLN A 126 24.51 0.25 -15.41
C GLN A 126 23.40 -0.82 -15.41
N GLY A 127 23.66 -1.99 -14.83
CA GLY A 127 22.69 -3.08 -14.77
C GLY A 127 21.47 -2.78 -13.88
N ILE A 128 20.41 -3.58 -14.03
CA ILE A 128 19.19 -3.53 -13.18
C ILE A 128 19.54 -3.63 -11.68
N ARG A 129 20.67 -4.26 -11.35
CA ARG A 129 21.20 -4.36 -9.99
C ARG A 129 22.55 -3.65 -9.94
N LYS A 130 22.57 -2.46 -9.36
CA LYS A 130 23.78 -1.67 -9.15
C LYS A 130 24.64 -2.32 -8.07
N ALA A 131 25.76 -2.90 -8.46
CA ALA A 131 26.75 -3.37 -7.48
C ALA A 131 27.33 -2.17 -6.72
N ARG A 132 27.75 -2.37 -5.46
CA ARG A 132 28.45 -1.34 -4.66
C ARG A 132 29.93 -1.65 -4.43
N PHE A 133 30.40 -2.81 -4.91
CA PHE A 133 31.77 -3.25 -4.72
C PHE A 133 32.33 -3.80 -6.01
N CYS A 134 33.59 -3.48 -6.32
CA CYS A 134 34.27 -3.92 -7.54
C CYS A 134 34.65 -5.41 -7.51
N SER A 135 34.81 -6.01 -6.31
CA SER A 135 35.27 -7.38 -6.14
C SER A 135 34.70 -8.07 -4.89
N PRO A 136 34.70 -9.42 -4.85
CA PRO A 136 34.36 -10.19 -3.65
C PRO A 136 35.29 -9.88 -2.47
N VAL A 137 36.56 -9.57 -2.72
CA VAL A 137 37.53 -9.19 -1.68
C VAL A 137 37.12 -7.88 -1.02
N CYS A 138 36.77 -6.87 -1.81
CA CYS A 138 36.26 -5.59 -1.30
C CYS A 138 34.94 -5.74 -0.54
N ALA A 139 34.04 -6.61 -1.03
CA ALA A 139 32.80 -6.91 -0.32
C ALA A 139 33.04 -7.61 1.02
N LYS A 140 33.98 -8.56 1.09
CA LYS A 140 34.35 -9.28 2.32
C LYS A 140 35.02 -8.35 3.32
N ALA A 141 36.01 -7.58 2.90
CA ALA A 141 36.68 -6.59 3.73
C ALA A 141 35.70 -5.54 4.27
N ALA A 142 34.70 -5.13 3.46
CA ALA A 142 33.65 -4.26 3.93
C ALA A 142 32.82 -4.89 5.07
N LEU A 143 32.45 -6.17 4.97
CA LEU A 143 31.71 -6.86 6.02
C LEU A 143 32.54 -7.11 7.29
N GLU A 144 33.85 -7.35 7.16
CA GLU A 144 34.75 -7.64 8.28
C GLU A 144 35.11 -6.38 9.08
N HIS A 145 35.38 -5.27 8.39
CA HIS A 145 35.89 -4.05 9.03
C HIS A 145 34.83 -3.00 9.31
N ARG A 146 33.62 -3.11 8.73
CA ARG A 146 32.54 -2.19 9.07
C ARG A 146 31.67 -2.81 10.15
N ASP A 147 31.37 -1.98 11.14
CA ASP A 147 30.53 -2.33 12.26
C ASP A 147 29.05 -2.37 11.83
N PHE A 148 28.69 -3.39 11.04
CA PHE A 148 27.30 -3.65 10.64
C PHE A 148 26.47 -4.29 11.76
N GLU A 149 27.03 -4.41 12.98
CA GLU A 149 26.50 -5.24 14.08
C GLU A 149 25.03 -4.98 14.41
N ARG A 150 24.50 -3.78 14.12
CA ARG A 150 23.10 -3.44 14.42
C ARG A 150 22.12 -3.57 13.24
N THR A 151 22.58 -3.62 11.99
CA THR A 151 21.70 -3.44 10.81
C THR A 151 22.13 -4.20 9.56
N LEU A 152 22.69 -5.42 9.67
CA LEU A 152 22.94 -6.26 8.47
C LEU A 152 21.68 -6.47 7.61
N ARG A 153 20.50 -6.53 8.23
CA ARG A 153 19.21 -6.68 7.49
C ARG A 153 18.76 -5.39 6.82
N ASP A 154 19.08 -4.24 7.40
CA ASP A 154 18.55 -2.94 6.97
C ASP A 154 19.52 -2.20 6.04
N SER A 155 20.82 -2.48 6.12
CA SER A 155 21.81 -1.85 5.25
C SER A 155 21.74 -2.42 3.83
N ALA A 156 21.35 -1.57 2.87
CA ALA A 156 21.43 -1.89 1.44
C ALA A 156 22.86 -2.28 1.01
N ILE A 157 23.87 -1.68 1.64
CA ILE A 157 25.28 -1.95 1.36
C ILE A 157 25.70 -3.34 1.83
N ALA A 158 25.34 -3.73 3.06
CA ALA A 158 25.63 -5.08 3.56
C ALA A 158 24.98 -6.15 2.68
N ARG A 159 23.72 -5.93 2.25
CA ARG A 159 23.04 -6.83 1.30
C ARG A 159 23.75 -6.91 -0.05
N SER A 160 24.25 -5.79 -0.57
CA SER A 160 25.07 -5.80 -1.79
C SER A 160 26.38 -6.57 -1.61
N ALA A 161 27.07 -6.40 -0.48
CA ALA A 161 28.31 -7.12 -0.19
C ALA A 161 28.08 -8.63 -0.14
N GLN A 162 27.07 -9.06 0.63
CA GLN A 162 26.68 -10.46 0.73
C GLN A 162 26.21 -11.04 -0.61
N ALA A 163 25.56 -10.25 -1.47
CA ALA A 163 25.15 -10.72 -2.80
C ALA A 163 26.36 -11.02 -3.69
N ILE A 164 27.42 -10.20 -3.64
CA ILE A 164 28.65 -10.41 -4.41
C ILE A 164 29.41 -11.64 -3.88
N ILE A 165 29.56 -11.77 -2.56
CA ILE A 165 30.22 -12.92 -1.94
C ILE A 165 29.48 -14.23 -2.25
N ARG A 166 28.14 -14.23 -2.11
CA ARG A 166 27.33 -15.40 -2.46
C ARG A 166 27.43 -15.74 -3.94
N ARG A 167 27.43 -14.73 -4.82
CA ARG A 167 27.58 -14.96 -6.27
C ARG A 167 28.92 -15.61 -6.60
N GLU A 168 29.98 -15.20 -5.93
CA GLU A 168 31.32 -15.75 -6.18
C GLU A 168 31.42 -17.24 -5.84
N ALA A 169 30.73 -17.67 -4.77
CA ALA A 169 30.67 -19.06 -4.32
C ALA A 169 29.78 -19.96 -5.19
N LEU A 170 28.97 -19.40 -6.10
CA LEU A 170 28.11 -20.20 -6.97
C LEU A 170 28.89 -20.77 -8.16
N PRO A 171 28.62 -22.03 -8.56
CA PRO A 171 29.27 -22.62 -9.72
C PRO A 171 28.84 -21.90 -11.01
N GLU A 172 29.78 -21.78 -11.94
CA GLU A 172 29.51 -21.23 -13.27
C GLU A 172 28.58 -22.17 -14.06
N ARG A 173 27.70 -21.57 -14.87
CA ARG A 173 26.76 -22.28 -15.73
C ARG A 173 26.85 -21.73 -17.14
N GLN A 174 26.60 -22.59 -18.12
CA GLN A 174 26.50 -22.17 -19.51
C GLN A 174 25.11 -21.60 -19.80
N CYS A 175 25.04 -20.40 -20.39
CA CYS A 175 23.79 -19.80 -20.85
C CYS A 175 23.19 -20.62 -21.99
N LYS A 176 21.94 -21.08 -21.87
CA LYS A 176 21.28 -21.87 -22.92
C LYS A 176 21.05 -21.13 -24.25
N PHE A 177 21.14 -19.78 -24.25
CA PHE A 177 20.93 -18.98 -25.44
C PHE A 177 22.25 -18.59 -26.12
N CYS A 178 23.14 -17.89 -25.42
CA CYS A 178 24.40 -17.37 -25.99
C CYS A 178 25.62 -18.24 -25.70
N LEU A 179 25.46 -19.35 -24.96
CA LEU A 179 26.52 -20.30 -24.59
C LEU A 179 27.67 -19.74 -23.74
N LYS A 180 27.60 -18.47 -23.30
CA LYS A 180 28.57 -17.87 -22.37
C LYS A 180 28.45 -18.47 -20.96
N MET A 181 29.58 -18.64 -20.29
CA MET A 181 29.63 -19.04 -18.88
C MET A 181 29.23 -17.85 -17.99
N PHE A 182 28.39 -18.09 -16.98
CA PHE A 182 27.96 -17.06 -16.03
C PHE A 182 27.68 -17.65 -14.65
N LYS A 183 27.87 -16.85 -13.60
CA LYS A 183 27.45 -17.18 -12.23
C LYS A 183 26.03 -16.65 -11.96
N PRO A 184 25.05 -17.50 -11.58
CA PRO A 184 23.68 -17.08 -11.32
C PRO A 184 23.60 -16.15 -10.09
N PHE A 185 22.56 -15.33 -10.02
CA PHE A 185 22.40 -14.36 -8.92
C PHE A 185 21.75 -14.94 -7.66
N ASN A 186 21.00 -16.04 -7.77
CA ASN A 186 20.32 -16.66 -6.64
C ASN A 186 20.62 -18.17 -6.65
N PRO A 187 21.11 -18.76 -5.54
CA PRO A 187 21.33 -20.21 -5.43
C PRO A 187 20.07 -21.02 -5.74
N ASP A 188 18.93 -20.56 -5.23
CA ASP A 188 17.70 -21.35 -5.21
C ASP A 188 16.96 -21.32 -6.54
N SER A 189 17.30 -20.39 -7.43
CA SER A 189 16.72 -20.35 -8.77
C SER A 189 17.38 -21.41 -9.64
N ARG A 190 16.98 -22.67 -9.45
CA ARG A 190 17.34 -23.80 -10.31
C ARG A 190 17.02 -23.51 -11.78
N ASP A 191 16.04 -22.62 -12.02
CA ASP A 191 15.55 -22.26 -13.34
C ASP A 191 16.30 -21.14 -14.07
N LEU A 192 17.30 -20.50 -13.45
CA LEU A 192 18.12 -19.50 -14.15
C LEU A 192 19.06 -20.20 -15.15
N SER A 193 18.54 -20.40 -16.37
CA SER A 193 19.25 -20.99 -17.51
C SER A 193 19.96 -19.96 -18.40
N PHE A 194 19.83 -18.66 -18.10
CA PHE A 194 20.27 -17.57 -18.98
C PHE A 194 21.11 -16.54 -18.22
N CYS A 195 22.15 -16.02 -18.87
CA CYS A 195 23.10 -15.07 -18.26
C CYS A 195 22.52 -13.66 -18.06
N SER A 196 21.54 -13.27 -18.87
CA SER A 196 20.91 -11.95 -18.83
C SER A 196 19.40 -12.04 -19.10
N ARG A 197 18.69 -10.96 -18.75
CA ARG A 197 17.27 -10.79 -19.09
C ARG A 197 17.06 -10.85 -20.61
N GLU A 198 17.97 -10.26 -21.38
CA GLU A 198 17.91 -10.27 -22.84
C GLU A 198 18.02 -11.69 -23.42
N CYS A 199 18.95 -12.51 -22.93
CA CYS A 199 19.08 -13.91 -23.34
C CYS A 199 17.83 -14.71 -22.95
N ALA A 200 17.27 -14.46 -21.76
CA ALA A 200 16.03 -15.09 -21.33
C ALA A 200 14.86 -14.67 -22.23
N ASP A 201 14.70 -13.37 -22.51
CA ASP A 201 13.67 -12.86 -23.39
C ASP A 201 13.86 -13.38 -24.82
N GLN A 202 15.10 -13.49 -25.30
CA GLN A 202 15.42 -14.02 -26.62
C GLN A 202 15.07 -15.51 -26.75
N SER A 203 15.39 -16.32 -25.73
CA SER A 203 15.00 -17.73 -25.68
C SER A 203 13.48 -17.95 -25.59
N ARG A 204 12.76 -17.04 -24.92
CA ARG A 204 11.29 -17.08 -24.78
C ARG A 204 10.56 -16.70 -26.07
N ARG A 205 11.26 -16.11 -27.04
CA ARG A 205 10.70 -15.76 -28.35
C ARG A 205 10.48 -17.03 -29.17
N LYS A 206 9.38 -17.72 -28.89
CA LYS A 206 8.93 -18.91 -29.62
C LYS A 206 8.50 -18.61 -31.05
N TYR A 207 8.03 -17.39 -31.30
CA TYR A 207 7.39 -17.05 -32.55
C TYR A 207 8.32 -16.29 -33.50
N SER A 208 8.24 -16.65 -34.78
CA SER A 208 8.90 -15.97 -35.91
C SER A 208 8.23 -14.62 -36.22
N GLU A 209 8.95 -13.81 -36.99
CA GLU A 209 8.38 -12.61 -37.58
C GLU A 209 7.43 -12.99 -38.71
N ILE A 210 6.26 -12.36 -38.73
CA ILE A 210 5.24 -12.56 -39.76
C ILE A 210 4.84 -11.19 -40.32
N PRO A 211 4.43 -11.09 -41.59
CA PRO A 211 3.91 -9.85 -42.14
C PRO A 211 2.56 -9.49 -41.48
N CYS A 212 2.36 -8.21 -41.17
CA CYS A 212 1.11 -7.71 -40.64
C CYS A 212 -0.01 -7.85 -41.67
N GLY A 213 -1.14 -8.45 -41.29
CA GLY A 213 -2.29 -8.65 -42.18
C GLY A 213 -2.99 -7.37 -42.65
N SER A 214 -2.59 -6.18 -42.16
CA SER A 214 -3.15 -4.89 -42.59
C SER A 214 -2.13 -4.03 -43.34
N CYS A 215 -0.95 -3.79 -42.75
CA CYS A 215 0.07 -2.91 -43.35
C CYS A 215 1.25 -3.65 -44.02
N GLY A 216 1.31 -4.98 -43.97
CA GLY A 216 2.38 -5.80 -44.56
C GLY A 216 3.72 -5.79 -43.81
N LYS A 217 3.95 -4.87 -42.86
CA LYS A 217 5.21 -4.79 -42.11
C LYS A 217 5.48 -6.07 -41.32
N LEU A 218 6.73 -6.56 -41.37
CA LEU A 218 7.16 -7.68 -40.54
C LEU A 218 7.14 -7.27 -39.07
N PHE A 219 6.53 -8.10 -38.23
CA PHE A 219 6.51 -7.90 -36.80
C PHE A 219 6.56 -9.25 -36.09
N ARG A 220 6.98 -9.24 -34.82
CA ARG A 220 7.00 -10.45 -34.00
C ARG A 220 5.65 -10.67 -33.32
N GLN A 221 5.02 -11.79 -33.61
CA GLN A 221 3.79 -12.18 -32.93
C GLN A 221 4.05 -12.55 -31.45
N MET A 222 3.16 -12.13 -30.55
CA MET A 222 3.25 -12.46 -29.12
C MET A 222 2.51 -13.76 -28.76
N LYS A 223 1.56 -14.16 -29.61
CA LYS A 223 0.72 -15.36 -29.51
C LYS A 223 0.55 -15.92 -30.91
N ALA A 224 0.24 -17.21 -31.03
CA ALA A 224 0.04 -17.89 -32.32
C ALA A 224 -1.04 -17.23 -33.20
N ASP A 225 -2.07 -16.62 -32.58
CA ASP A 225 -3.18 -16.00 -33.30
C ASP A 225 -2.98 -14.50 -33.59
N HIS A 226 -1.82 -13.90 -33.24
CA HIS A 226 -1.61 -12.47 -33.37
C HIS A 226 -1.19 -12.09 -34.79
N ARG A 227 -2.11 -11.49 -35.58
CA ARG A 227 -1.91 -11.22 -37.03
C ARG A 227 -1.51 -9.78 -37.38
N TYR A 228 -1.53 -8.85 -36.43
CA TYR A 228 -1.34 -7.43 -36.70
C TYR A 228 -0.25 -6.82 -35.83
N CYS A 229 0.52 -5.86 -36.38
CA CYS A 229 1.66 -5.27 -35.68
C CYS A 229 1.27 -4.27 -34.59
N SER A 230 0.08 -3.67 -34.68
CA SER A 230 -0.43 -2.66 -33.73
C SER A 230 -1.95 -2.77 -33.55
N SER A 231 -2.45 -2.12 -32.50
CA SER A 231 -3.90 -1.95 -32.27
C SER A 231 -4.59 -1.26 -33.44
N ASP A 232 -3.91 -0.32 -34.09
CA ASP A 232 -4.48 0.46 -35.19
C ASP A 232 -4.65 -0.41 -36.43
N CYS A 233 -3.61 -1.18 -36.80
CA CYS A 233 -3.70 -2.16 -37.88
C CYS A 233 -4.78 -3.22 -37.62
N PHE A 234 -4.94 -3.65 -36.37
CA PHE A 234 -6.04 -4.54 -35.98
C PHE A 234 -7.40 -3.87 -36.16
N ASN A 235 -7.57 -2.62 -35.73
CA ASN A 235 -8.83 -1.89 -35.84
C ASN A 235 -9.19 -1.57 -37.30
N THR A 236 -8.21 -1.23 -38.15
CA THR A 236 -8.42 -0.97 -39.59
C THR A 236 -8.86 -2.23 -40.33
N ALA A 237 -8.27 -3.38 -40.01
CA ALA A 237 -8.67 -4.65 -40.62
C ALA A 237 -9.96 -5.24 -40.02
N SER A 238 -10.39 -4.77 -38.85
CA SER A 238 -11.59 -5.27 -38.20
C SER A 238 -12.84 -4.64 -38.81
N HIS A 239 -13.69 -5.46 -39.41
CA HIS A 239 -14.97 -4.99 -39.93
C HIS A 239 -15.95 -4.66 -38.80
N PRO A 240 -16.72 -3.55 -38.91
CA PRO A 240 -17.76 -3.24 -37.94
C PRO A 240 -18.85 -4.30 -37.97
N THR A 241 -19.11 -4.91 -36.82
CA THR A 241 -20.19 -5.88 -36.60
C THR A 241 -21.37 -5.20 -35.91
N GLU A 242 -22.58 -5.66 -36.17
CA GLU A 242 -23.78 -5.16 -35.50
C GLU A 242 -24.04 -5.91 -34.18
N CYS A 243 -24.32 -5.19 -33.10
CA CYS A 243 -24.64 -5.78 -31.81
C CYS A 243 -26.04 -6.41 -31.82
N LYS A 244 -26.15 -7.72 -31.55
CA LYS A 244 -27.44 -8.43 -31.51
C LYS A 244 -28.47 -7.90 -30.49
N GLN A 245 -28.03 -7.14 -29.49
CA GLN A 245 -28.91 -6.62 -28.43
C GLN A 245 -29.38 -5.17 -28.67
N CYS A 246 -28.50 -4.30 -29.13
CA CYS A 246 -28.77 -2.87 -29.22
C CYS A 246 -28.63 -2.30 -30.64
N HIS A 247 -28.31 -3.17 -31.62
CA HIS A 247 -28.19 -2.86 -33.05
C HIS A 247 -27.15 -1.78 -33.41
N LYS A 248 -26.33 -1.35 -32.44
CA LYS A 248 -25.21 -0.43 -32.70
C LYS A 248 -24.08 -1.20 -33.38
N ARG A 249 -23.54 -0.61 -34.45
CA ARG A 249 -22.30 -1.06 -35.09
C ARG A 249 -21.11 -0.83 -34.15
N PHE A 250 -20.24 -1.82 -34.01
CA PHE A 250 -19.05 -1.77 -33.17
C PHE A 250 -17.90 -2.61 -33.75
N ILE A 251 -16.66 -2.31 -33.34
CA ILE A 251 -15.47 -3.08 -33.75
C ILE A 251 -15.26 -4.24 -32.75
N ALA A 252 -15.35 -5.47 -33.23
CA ALA A 252 -15.20 -6.66 -32.42
C ALA A 252 -13.74 -6.87 -31.97
N LYS A 253 -13.49 -6.82 -30.64
CA LYS A 253 -12.14 -7.08 -30.08
C LYS A 253 -11.66 -8.53 -30.19
N ARG A 254 -12.58 -9.46 -30.46
CA ARG A 254 -12.31 -10.89 -30.62
C ARG A 254 -13.09 -11.40 -31.82
N PHE A 255 -12.52 -12.34 -32.56
CA PHE A 255 -13.23 -13.01 -33.65
C PHE A 255 -14.52 -13.64 -33.10
N GLY A 256 -15.65 -13.39 -33.76
CA GLY A 256 -16.97 -13.89 -33.34
C GLY A 256 -17.65 -13.13 -32.19
N ALA A 257 -17.16 -11.95 -31.77
CA ALA A 257 -17.88 -11.17 -30.76
C ALA A 257 -19.22 -10.66 -31.33
N MET A 258 -20.35 -11.06 -30.71
CA MET A 258 -21.70 -10.70 -31.14
C MET A 258 -22.28 -9.46 -30.44
N PHE A 259 -21.61 -8.93 -29.41
CA PHE A 259 -22.12 -7.87 -28.55
C PHE A 259 -21.10 -6.74 -28.36
N CYS A 260 -21.57 -5.49 -28.39
CA CYS A 260 -20.70 -4.31 -28.23
C CYS A 260 -20.15 -4.11 -26.81
N SER A 261 -20.78 -4.72 -25.81
CA SER A 261 -20.37 -4.62 -24.41
C SER A 261 -20.77 -5.86 -23.61
N ASN A 262 -20.12 -6.07 -22.46
CA ASN A 262 -20.50 -7.11 -21.51
C ASN A 262 -21.94 -6.93 -21.00
N ASN A 263 -22.39 -5.67 -20.85
CA ASN A 263 -23.77 -5.38 -20.46
C ASN A 263 -24.77 -5.87 -21.52
N CYS A 264 -24.53 -5.57 -22.80
CA CYS A 264 -25.37 -6.07 -23.90
C CYS A 264 -25.41 -7.60 -23.98
N SER A 265 -24.27 -8.26 -23.77
CA SER A 265 -24.20 -9.73 -23.73
C SER A 265 -25.03 -10.31 -22.58
N GLN A 266 -24.92 -9.73 -21.38
CA GLN A 266 -25.70 -10.18 -20.22
C GLN A 266 -27.20 -9.90 -20.36
N THR A 267 -27.58 -8.74 -20.90
CA THR A 267 -29.00 -8.42 -21.14
C THR A 267 -29.61 -9.36 -22.17
N TYR A 268 -28.89 -9.64 -23.26
CA TYR A 268 -29.34 -10.59 -24.28
C TYR A 268 -29.52 -12.00 -23.69
N ARG A 269 -28.52 -12.49 -22.95
CA ARG A 269 -28.61 -13.81 -22.29
C ARG A 269 -29.79 -13.90 -21.33
N ARG A 270 -30.02 -12.87 -20.50
CA ARG A 270 -31.17 -12.82 -19.59
C ARG A 270 -32.51 -12.76 -20.33
N ALA A 271 -32.54 -12.10 -21.48
CA ALA A 271 -33.74 -12.05 -22.33
C ALA A 271 -34.05 -13.43 -22.92
N GLU A 272 -33.06 -14.12 -23.48
CA GLU A 272 -33.21 -15.49 -23.99
C GLU A 272 -33.59 -16.47 -22.88
N GLU A 273 -32.94 -16.41 -21.71
CA GLU A 273 -33.28 -17.21 -20.54
C GLU A 273 -34.75 -16.98 -20.12
N ALA A 274 -35.22 -15.73 -20.10
CA ALA A 274 -36.62 -15.43 -19.77
C ALA A 274 -37.61 -15.98 -20.81
N ILE A 275 -37.32 -15.81 -22.11
CA ILE A 275 -38.14 -16.35 -23.21
C ILE A 275 -38.21 -17.88 -23.11
N SER A 276 -37.07 -18.55 -22.90
CA SER A 276 -37.02 -20.02 -22.75
C SER A 276 -37.81 -20.52 -21.53
N ALA A 277 -37.91 -19.70 -20.48
CA ALA A 277 -38.68 -20.00 -19.28
C ALA A 277 -40.16 -19.59 -19.36
N GLY A 278 -40.63 -19.08 -20.51
CA GLY A 278 -41.99 -18.57 -20.69
C GLY A 278 -42.30 -17.31 -19.88
N LYS A 279 -41.29 -16.50 -19.55
CA LYS A 279 -41.40 -15.28 -18.75
C LYS A 279 -41.11 -14.04 -19.60
N THR A 280 -41.83 -12.95 -19.36
CA THR A 280 -41.53 -11.66 -20.00
C THR A 280 -40.23 -11.08 -19.42
N TYR A 281 -39.24 -10.81 -20.28
CA TYR A 281 -38.01 -10.12 -19.89
C TYR A 281 -38.29 -8.65 -19.60
N ILE A 282 -37.86 -8.18 -18.43
CA ILE A 282 -37.97 -6.79 -18.00
C ILE A 282 -36.54 -6.22 -17.94
N PRO A 283 -36.15 -5.28 -18.82
CA PRO A 283 -34.79 -4.77 -18.87
C PRO A 283 -34.40 -4.03 -17.60
N LEU A 284 -33.12 -4.09 -17.22
CA LEU A 284 -32.65 -3.32 -16.06
C LEU A 284 -32.84 -1.82 -16.29
N GLY A 285 -33.52 -1.17 -15.34
CA GLY A 285 -33.85 0.25 -15.41
C GLY A 285 -35.28 0.53 -15.87
N SER A 286 -36.01 -0.44 -16.44
CA SER A 286 -37.44 -0.23 -16.65
C SER A 286 -38.17 -0.17 -15.32
N THR A 287 -38.94 0.89 -15.13
CA THR A 287 -39.78 1.06 -13.95
C THR A 287 -41.15 0.45 -14.17
N ILE A 288 -41.58 -0.37 -13.21
CA ILE A 288 -42.91 -0.97 -13.20
C ILE A 288 -43.80 -0.10 -12.30
N ARG A 289 -45.01 0.27 -12.77
CA ARG A 289 -46.02 0.95 -11.96
C ARG A 289 -46.70 -0.06 -11.04
N LYS A 290 -46.75 0.24 -9.74
CA LYS A 290 -47.36 -0.60 -8.70
C LYS A 290 -48.08 0.24 -7.66
N ASN A 291 -49.01 -0.37 -6.94
CA ASN A 291 -49.75 0.31 -5.87
C ASN A 291 -49.13 -0.05 -4.52
N CYS A 292 -48.89 0.94 -3.66
CA CYS A 292 -48.30 0.73 -2.35
C CYS A 292 -49.26 0.00 -1.42
N ARG A 293 -48.83 -1.10 -0.79
CA ARG A 293 -49.69 -1.89 0.12
C ARG A 293 -50.07 -1.18 1.42
N ILE A 294 -49.43 -0.07 1.78
CA ILE A 294 -49.65 0.63 3.05
C ILE A 294 -50.48 1.90 2.88
N CYS A 295 -50.21 2.69 1.85
CA CYS A 295 -50.90 3.96 1.60
C CYS A 295 -51.75 3.96 0.33
N GLY A 296 -51.76 2.87 -0.45
CA GLY A 296 -52.53 2.75 -1.69
C GLY A 296 -51.96 3.52 -2.89
N SER A 297 -51.11 4.51 -2.67
CA SER A 297 -50.56 5.35 -3.74
C SER A 297 -49.76 4.55 -4.78
N ASP A 298 -49.96 4.88 -6.05
CA ASP A 298 -49.16 4.39 -7.16
C ASP A 298 -47.71 4.86 -7.03
N PHE A 299 -46.77 3.99 -7.39
CA PHE A 299 -45.35 4.31 -7.44
C PHE A 299 -44.63 3.51 -8.51
N MET A 300 -43.52 4.05 -8.99
CA MET A 300 -42.66 3.43 -9.99
C MET A 300 -41.49 2.72 -9.30
N THR A 301 -41.23 1.47 -9.65
CA THR A 301 -40.12 0.68 -9.06
C THR A 301 -39.38 -0.15 -10.09
N ALA A 302 -38.05 -0.16 -10.01
CA ALA A 302 -37.21 -1.05 -10.80
C ALA A 302 -37.20 -2.50 -10.26
N ARG A 303 -37.63 -2.72 -9.01
CA ARG A 303 -37.66 -4.04 -8.38
C ARG A 303 -39.03 -4.70 -8.57
N HIS A 304 -39.06 -5.88 -9.19
CA HIS A 304 -40.27 -6.68 -9.35
C HIS A 304 -40.90 -7.10 -8.01
N ASN A 305 -40.13 -7.20 -6.93
CA ASN A 305 -40.65 -7.57 -5.61
C ASN A 305 -40.89 -6.38 -4.68
N ALA A 306 -40.81 -5.14 -5.18
CA ALA A 306 -41.19 -3.99 -4.38
C ALA A 306 -42.72 -3.88 -4.28
N PHE A 307 -43.19 -3.58 -3.06
CA PHE A 307 -44.60 -3.43 -2.71
C PHE A 307 -44.86 -2.18 -1.84
N MET A 308 -43.84 -1.35 -1.63
CA MET A 308 -43.90 -0.10 -0.85
C MET A 308 -43.37 1.08 -1.65
N CYS A 309 -44.07 2.22 -1.63
CA CYS A 309 -43.67 3.42 -2.36
C CYS A 309 -42.51 4.18 -1.72
N SER A 310 -42.30 4.06 -0.41
CA SER A 310 -41.32 4.86 0.33
C SER A 310 -40.79 4.15 1.57
N ARG A 311 -39.62 4.61 2.06
CA ARG A 311 -39.02 4.12 3.33
C ARG A 311 -39.95 4.34 4.53
N ARG A 312 -40.82 5.36 4.48
CA ARG A 312 -41.86 5.61 5.50
C ARG A 312 -42.88 4.47 5.53
N CYS A 313 -43.38 4.05 4.36
CA CYS A 313 -44.30 2.90 4.26
C CYS A 313 -43.63 1.58 4.66
N GLN A 314 -42.34 1.41 4.32
CA GLN A 314 -41.58 0.24 4.77
C GLN A 314 -41.46 0.17 6.30
N LYS A 315 -41.05 1.27 6.96
CA LYS A 315 -40.99 1.33 8.43
C LYS A 315 -42.36 1.08 9.06
N ARG A 316 -43.43 1.62 8.47
CA ARG A 316 -44.79 1.38 8.95
C ARG A 316 -45.18 -0.10 8.86
N LEU A 317 -44.85 -0.80 7.78
CA LEU A 317 -45.05 -2.25 7.69
C LEU A 317 -44.22 -3.00 8.75
N GLU A 318 -42.95 -2.63 8.95
CA GLU A 318 -42.08 -3.26 9.95
C GLU A 318 -42.61 -3.04 11.38
N SER A 319 -43.13 -1.85 11.69
CA SER A 319 -43.79 -1.56 12.96
C SER A 319 -45.06 -2.39 13.15
N ILE A 320 -45.89 -2.53 12.11
CA ILE A 320 -47.08 -3.39 12.14
C ILE A 320 -46.68 -4.85 12.41
N LYS A 321 -45.63 -5.35 11.74
CA LYS A 321 -45.13 -6.73 11.93
C LYS A 321 -44.54 -6.99 13.32
N LYS A 322 -43.93 -5.97 13.95
CA LYS A 322 -43.27 -6.09 15.26
C LYS A 322 -44.16 -5.69 16.44
N ALA A 323 -45.37 -5.17 16.20
CA ALA A 323 -46.25 -4.72 17.26
C ALA A 323 -46.70 -5.90 18.14
N LYS A 324 -46.17 -5.96 19.37
CA LYS A 324 -46.59 -6.94 20.40
C LYS A 324 -47.95 -6.59 21.02
N ARG A 325 -48.41 -5.36 20.86
CA ARG A 325 -49.72 -4.85 21.31
C ARG A 325 -50.42 -4.16 20.15
N ILE A 326 -51.73 -4.34 20.05
CA ILE A 326 -52.53 -3.76 18.96
C ILE A 326 -52.79 -2.30 19.29
N SER A 327 -51.98 -1.39 18.75
CA SER A 327 -52.30 0.04 18.83
C SER A 327 -53.53 0.36 17.97
N PRO A 328 -54.31 1.43 18.26
CA PRO A 328 -55.47 1.83 17.46
C PRO A 328 -55.16 1.99 15.96
N HIS A 329 -53.97 2.47 15.60
CA HIS A 329 -53.54 2.57 14.19
C HIS A 329 -53.24 1.21 13.53
N VAL A 330 -52.81 0.21 14.31
CA VAL A 330 -52.63 -1.16 13.84
C VAL A 330 -53.99 -1.82 13.67
N PHE A 331 -54.91 -1.60 14.62
CA PHE A 331 -56.31 -2.04 14.52
C PHE A 331 -56.97 -1.48 13.26
N ASP A 332 -56.96 -0.16 13.06
CA ASP A 332 -57.52 0.50 11.88
C ASP A 332 -56.97 -0.04 10.56
N TRP A 333 -55.66 -0.31 10.50
CA TRP A 333 -55.04 -0.88 9.31
C TRP A 333 -55.48 -2.32 9.04
N PHE A 334 -55.72 -3.11 10.09
CA PHE A 334 -56.24 -4.47 9.96
C PHE A 334 -57.63 -4.50 9.34
N PHE A 335 -58.50 -3.56 9.68
CA PHE A 335 -59.88 -3.51 9.18
C PHE A 335 -60.05 -2.73 7.87
N LYS A 336 -59.18 -1.75 7.57
CA LYS A 336 -59.24 -0.97 6.31
C LYS A 336 -58.57 -1.65 5.10
N CYS A 337 -57.74 -2.67 5.30
CA CYS A 337 -57.11 -3.41 4.20
C CYS A 337 -58.00 -4.58 3.75
N PRO A 338 -58.41 -4.67 2.47
CA PRO A 338 -59.16 -5.80 1.93
C PRO A 338 -58.46 -7.14 2.24
N LEU A 339 -59.21 -8.09 2.82
CA LEU A 339 -58.69 -9.40 3.22
C LEU A 339 -58.27 -10.29 2.04
N GLU A 340 -58.75 -9.97 0.83
CA GLU A 340 -58.61 -10.77 -0.41
C GLU A 340 -57.16 -10.95 -0.91
N GLY A 341 -56.17 -10.30 -0.27
CA GLY A 341 -54.75 -10.42 -0.63
C GLY A 341 -53.82 -11.02 0.43
N ARG A 342 -54.32 -11.49 1.59
CA ARG A 342 -53.47 -12.04 2.66
C ARG A 342 -53.35 -13.56 2.56
N ARG A 343 -52.15 -14.09 2.84
CA ARG A 343 -51.94 -15.51 3.10
C ARG A 343 -52.67 -15.86 4.41
N SER A 344 -53.53 -16.86 4.39
CA SER A 344 -54.41 -17.34 5.48
C SER A 344 -53.72 -17.64 6.82
N ASN A 345 -52.39 -17.65 6.88
CA ASN A 345 -51.63 -18.19 8.00
C ASN A 345 -51.21 -17.13 9.04
N GLU A 346 -51.40 -15.83 8.76
CA GLU A 346 -50.85 -14.76 9.64
C GLU A 346 -51.84 -14.22 10.68
N LEU A 347 -53.15 -14.37 10.53
CA LEU A 347 -54.14 -14.07 11.57
C LEU A 347 -55.34 -15.02 11.47
N THR A 348 -55.32 -16.12 12.23
CA THR A 348 -56.52 -16.93 12.46
C THR A 348 -57.39 -16.24 13.51
N ALA A 349 -58.71 -16.48 13.50
CA ALA A 349 -59.63 -15.96 14.52
C ALA A 349 -59.11 -16.28 15.95
N GLN A 350 -58.63 -17.50 16.15
CA GLN A 350 -58.02 -17.96 17.41
C GLN A 350 -56.81 -17.12 17.85
N ARG A 351 -55.96 -16.69 16.91
CA ARG A 351 -54.80 -15.85 17.24
C ARG A 351 -55.21 -14.41 17.54
N PHE A 352 -56.29 -13.93 16.93
CA PHE A 352 -56.87 -12.63 17.25
C PHE A 352 -57.49 -12.64 18.66
N ASP A 353 -58.29 -13.67 18.98
CA ASP A 353 -58.91 -13.84 20.30
C ASP A 353 -57.87 -13.95 21.41
N TRP A 354 -56.79 -14.70 21.19
CA TRP A 354 -55.68 -14.81 22.14
C TRP A 354 -55.01 -13.46 22.43
N ILE A 355 -54.84 -12.61 21.41
CA ILE A 355 -54.25 -11.28 21.58
C ILE A 355 -55.21 -10.34 22.31
N ALA A 356 -56.51 -10.42 22.04
CA ALA A 356 -57.53 -9.62 22.71
C ALA A 356 -57.62 -9.99 24.21
N ILE A 357 -57.65 -11.28 24.54
CA ILE A 357 -57.69 -11.78 25.92
C ILE A 357 -56.45 -11.30 26.72
N ASN A 358 -55.25 -11.38 26.15
CA ASN A 358 -54.02 -10.95 26.83
C ASN A 358 -53.91 -9.43 27.07
N GLN A 359 -54.77 -8.62 26.44
CA GLN A 359 -54.83 -7.18 26.68
C GLN A 359 -55.93 -6.79 27.69
N GLY A 360 -56.55 -7.77 28.35
CA GLY A 360 -57.59 -7.55 29.36
C GLY A 360 -58.96 -7.23 28.77
N LEU A 361 -59.13 -7.35 27.44
CA LEU A 361 -60.44 -7.26 26.81
C LEU A 361 -61.17 -8.59 27.06
N ARG A 362 -62.34 -8.52 27.69
CA ARG A 362 -63.22 -9.68 27.79
C ARG A 362 -63.78 -9.97 26.41
N VAL A 363 -63.25 -11.00 25.76
CA VAL A 363 -63.88 -11.59 24.58
C VAL A 363 -65.04 -12.42 25.09
N THR A 364 -66.20 -11.79 25.25
CA THR A 364 -67.43 -12.52 25.56
C THR A 364 -67.89 -13.21 24.28
N MET A 365 -67.78 -14.54 24.22
CA MET A 365 -68.41 -15.33 23.16
C MET A 365 -69.92 -15.42 23.40
N GLU A 366 -70.58 -14.27 23.43
CA GLU A 366 -72.02 -14.24 23.22
C GLU A 366 -72.22 -14.42 21.73
N ARG A 367 -72.67 -15.62 21.34
CA ARG A 367 -73.20 -15.86 19.99
C ARG A 367 -74.31 -14.84 19.77
N ALA A 368 -74.10 -13.90 18.85
CA ALA A 368 -75.22 -13.21 18.22
C ALA A 368 -76.08 -14.28 17.55
N VAL A 369 -77.28 -14.49 18.08
CA VAL A 369 -78.35 -15.25 17.41
C VAL A 369 -78.91 -14.39 16.29
#